data_AF-E2N7D0-F1
#
_entry.id   AF-E2N7D0-F1
#
_cell.length_a   1.000
_cell.length_b   1.000
_cell.length_c   1.000
_cell.angle_alpha   90.00
_cell.angle_beta   90.00
_cell.angle_gamma   90.00
#
_symmetry.space_group_name_H-M   'P 1'
#
loop_
_entity.id
_entity.type
_entity.pdbx_description
1 polymer ?
#
loop_
_entity_poly.entity_id
_entity_poly.type
_entity_poly.pdbx_seq_one_letter_code
_entity_poly.pdbx_strand_id
1 'polypeptide(L)' 'MNVKMYSVPEAIVSELNLKDYRQSDGKGNYLLSSRDLRCYGIDKAISEGAVLIQADEEKQKFNK' A
#
# COMPACT_ATOMS: atom_id res chain seq x y z
N MET A 1 2.72 -18.34 2.11
CA MET A 1 1.84 -17.21 2.48
C MET A 1 1.74 -16.29 1.28
N ASN A 2 0.58 -16.18 0.63
CA ASN A 2 0.37 -15.18 -0.42
C ASN A 2 0.35 -13.79 0.22
N VAL A 3 1.42 -13.03 0.02
CA VAL A 3 1.49 -11.64 0.46
C VAL A 3 0.60 -10.82 -0.47
N LYS A 4 -0.54 -10.36 0.05
CA LYS A 4 -1.42 -9.42 -0.67
C LYS A 4 -0.80 -8.03 -0.65
N MET A 5 -0.93 -7.30 -1.75
CA MET A 5 -0.38 -5.96 -1.93
C MET A 5 -1.52 -4.96 -2.06
N TYR A 6 -1.32 -3.77 -1.50
CA TYR A 6 -2.32 -2.72 -1.42
C TYR A 6 -1.70 -1.42 -1.88
N SER A 7 -2.46 -0.68 -2.67
CA SER A 7 -2.21 0.71 -3.01
C SER A 7 -2.81 1.54 -1.90
N VAL A 8 -1.97 2.19 -1.12
CA VAL A 8 -2.36 2.91 0.09
C VAL A 8 -2.05 4.39 -0.08
N PRO A 9 -3.00 5.30 0.22
CA PRO A 9 -2.75 6.73 0.15
C PRO A 9 -1.66 7.18 1.13
N GLU A 10 -0.95 8.24 0.75
CA GLU A 10 0.15 8.83 1.54
C GLU A 10 -0.23 9.13 2.99
N ALA A 11 -1.49 9.51 3.27
CA ALA A 11 -1.95 9.81 4.64
C ALA A 11 -1.71 8.64 5.60
N ILE A 12 -2.09 7.43 5.21
CA ILE A 12 -1.95 6.21 6.02
C ILE A 12 -0.48 5.81 6.11
N VAL A 13 0.27 5.99 5.02
CA VAL A 13 1.69 5.62 4.94
C VAL A 13 2.54 6.56 5.79
N SER A 14 2.13 7.84 5.88
CA SER A 14 2.71 8.84 6.76
C SER A 14 2.41 8.54 8.22
N GLU A 15 1.19 8.10 8.57
CA GLU A 15 0.87 7.61 9.93
C GLU A 15 1.72 6.40 10.32
N LEU A 16 1.93 5.48 9.38
CA LEU A 16 2.77 4.30 9.58
C LEU A 16 4.27 4.59 9.53
N ASN A 17 4.66 5.82 9.16
CA ASN A 17 6.04 6.24 8.96
C ASN A 17 6.81 5.34 7.98
N LEU A 18 6.10 4.78 6.99
CA LEU A 18 6.63 3.86 5.97
C LEU A 18 6.92 4.56 4.64
N LYS A 19 6.74 5.88 4.59
CA LYS A 19 6.79 6.70 3.38
C LYS A 19 8.13 6.60 2.65
N ASP A 20 9.24 6.66 3.38
CA ASP A 20 10.59 6.58 2.80
C ASP A 20 11.06 5.14 2.54
N TYR A 21 10.37 4.14 3.10
CA TYR A 21 10.74 2.73 3.02
C TYR A 21 9.98 1.96 1.94
N ARG A 22 8.98 2.57 1.32
CA ARG A 22 8.04 1.90 0.41
C ARG A 22 7.98 2.56 -0.94
N GLN A 23 7.65 1.75 -1.94
CA GLN A 23 7.57 2.20 -3.33
C GLN A 23 6.32 3.04 -3.53
N SER A 24 6.47 4.23 -4.11
CA SER A 24 5.36 5.12 -4.47
C SER A 24 5.04 5.00 -5.96
N ASP A 25 3.77 5.16 -6.32
CA ASP A 25 3.29 5.22 -7.72
C ASP A 25 3.61 6.58 -8.38
N GLY A 26 4.20 7.53 -7.61
CA GLY A 26 4.38 8.91 -8.04
C GLY A 26 3.08 9.74 -8.08
N LYS A 27 1.92 9.12 -7.88
CA LYS A 27 0.59 9.76 -7.81
C LYS A 27 0.05 9.96 -6.40
N GLY A 28 0.90 9.85 -5.37
CA GLY A 28 0.50 9.98 -3.96
C GLY A 28 -0.03 8.70 -3.31
N ASN A 29 0.16 7.55 -3.98
CA ASN A 29 -0.12 6.23 -3.42
C ASN A 29 1.16 5.43 -3.25
N TYR A 30 1.19 4.57 -2.24
CA TYR A 30 2.31 3.72 -1.87
C TYR A 30 1.89 2.26 -1.89
N LEU A 31 2.85 1.41 -2.25
CA LEU A 31 2.69 -0.03 -2.26
C LEU A 31 3.01 -0.58 -0.87
N LEU A 32 1.97 -1.03 -0.15
CA LEU A 32 2.10 -1.68 1.13
C LEU A 32 1.63 -3.13 1.06
N SER A 33 2.34 -3.99 1.77
CA SER A 33 1.92 -5.38 1.89
C SER A 33 0.90 -5.55 3.02
N SER A 34 0.13 -6.63 2.96
CA SER A 34 -0.72 -7.11 4.06
C SER A 34 0.01 -7.23 5.40
N ARG A 35 1.35 -7.43 5.40
CA ARG A 35 2.15 -7.45 6.63
C ARG A 35 2.36 -6.05 7.21
N ASP A 36 2.57 -5.06 6.36
CA ASP A 36 2.73 -3.67 6.79
C ASP A 36 1.43 -3.13 7.38
N LEU A 37 0.32 -3.42 6.68
CA LEU A 37 -1.01 -3.04 7.13
C LEU A 37 -1.50 -3.85 8.33
N ARG A 38 -0.80 -4.91 8.75
CA ARG A 38 -1.22 -5.73 9.89
C ARG A 38 -1.27 -4.94 11.19
N CYS A 39 -0.31 -4.03 11.40
CA CYS A 39 -0.27 -3.18 12.59
C CYS A 39 -1.31 -2.05 12.53
N TYR A 40 -1.68 -1.60 11.33
CA TYR A 40 -2.69 -0.56 11.12
C TYR A 40 -4.13 -1.10 11.16
N GLY A 41 -4.30 -2.35 10.73
CA GLY A 41 -5.60 -2.94 10.39
C GLY A 41 -5.91 -2.76 8.91
N ILE A 42 -6.05 -3.88 8.19
CA ILE A 42 -6.37 -3.88 6.75
C ILE A 42 -7.75 -3.25 6.51
N ASP A 43 -8.76 -3.59 7.32
CA ASP A 43 -10.10 -3.01 7.21
C ASP A 43 -10.11 -1.50 7.40
N LYS A 44 -9.32 -1.00 8.37
CA LYS A 44 -9.16 0.44 8.59
C LYS A 44 -8.53 1.11 7.37
N ALA A 45 -7.44 0.53 6.86
CA ALA A 45 -6.79 1.05 5.67
C ALA A 45 -7.73 1.08 4.46
N ILE A 46 -8.52 0.02 4.23
CA ILE A 46 -9.49 -0.04 3.14
C ILE A 46 -10.58 1.04 3.32
N SER A 47 -11.08 1.22 4.54
CA SER A 47 -12.06 2.27 4.85
C SER A 47 -11.52 3.69 4.60
N GLU A 48 -10.22 3.89 4.70
CA GLU A 48 -9.54 5.17 4.45
C GLU A 48 -9.05 5.33 3.01
N GLY A 49 -9.30 4.34 2.14
CA GLY A 49 -9.00 4.42 0.71
C GLY A 49 -7.88 3.52 0.21
N ALA A 50 -7.39 2.58 1.02
CA ALA A 50 -6.48 1.53 0.54
C ALA A 50 -7.22 0.56 -0.40
N VAL A 51 -6.59 0.24 -1.52
CA VAL A 51 -7.15 -0.65 -2.53
C VAL A 51 -6.25 -1.86 -2.69
N LEU A 52 -6.82 -3.06 -2.61
CA LEU A 52 -6.11 -4.29 -2.93
C LEU A 52 -5.75 -4.28 -4.42
N ILE A 53 -4.46 -4.43 -4.73
CA ILE A 53 -3.94 -4.53 -6.10
C ILE A 53 -3.39 -5.93 -6.33
N GLN A 54 -3.62 -6.44 -7.53
CA GLN A 54 -3.05 -7.72 -7.95
C GLN A 54 -1.60 -7.53 -8.43
N ALA A 55 -0.81 -8.61 -8.41
CA ALA A 55 0.59 -8.59 -8.82
C ALA A 55 0.81 -8.04 -10.25
N ASP A 56 -0.16 -8.26 -11.14
CA ASP A 56 -0.14 -7.70 -12.50
C ASP A 56 -0.30 -6.17 -12.51
N GLU A 57 -1.18 -5.63 -11.65
CA GLU A 57 -1.35 -4.19 -11.50
C GLU A 57 -0.18 -3.54 -10.77
N GLU A 58 0.42 -4.22 -9.80
CA GLU A 58 1.63 -3.75 -9.11
C GLU A 58 2.74 -3.47 -10.11
N LYS A 59 2.98 -4.41 -11.04
CA LYS A 59 4.01 -4.22 -12.07
C LYS A 59 3.71 -3.06 -13.00
N GLN A 60 2.46 -2.83 -13.36
CA GLN A 60 2.09 -1.72 -14.26
C GLN A 60 2.12 -0.35 -13.58
N LYS A 61 1.79 -0.29 -12.29
CA LYS A 61 1.71 0.95 -11.53
C LYS A 61 3.06 1.34 -10.90
N PHE A 62 3.71 0.39 -10.24
CA PHE A 62 4.88 0.68 -9.43
C PHE A 62 6.21 0.28 -10.10
N ASN A 63 6.24 -0.74 -10.95
CA ASN A 63 7.49 -1.23 -11.55
C ASN A 63 7.76 -0.55 -12.90
N LYS A 64 8.58 0.50 -12.87
CA LYS A 64 9.04 1.22 -14.07
C LYS A 64 10.20 0.53 -14.75
#